data_AF-A0A8J3HBP3-F1
#
_entry.id   AF-A0A8J3HBP3-F1
#
_cell.length_a   1.000
_cell.length_b   1.000
_cell.length_c   1.000
_cell.angle_alpha   90.00
_cell.angle_beta   90.00
_cell.angle_gamma   90.00
#
_symmetry.space_group_name_H-M   'P 1'
#
loop_
_entity.id
_entity.type
_entity.pdbx_description
1 polymer ?
#
loop_
_entity_poly.entity_id
_entity_poly.type
_entity_poly.pdbx_seq_one_letter_code
_entity_poly.pdbx_strand_id
1 'polypeptide(L)'
;MRWRDRLRSWFDSTMDRGTPALIGWLGIASLALILVVTFAAWLLSGDDVAAKGGWLTVAWMSLLRTLDPGTMGADDGSAPFLALMLVVTIGGIFLVSSLIGVLTTGLDNQITQLRRGRSRVIERGHTVILGWSDQVFTVIAELARANAGRTRSAVVVLADQDKLDMEEQIRTRVGDTGRTRVICRSGSPLKRAALDLTSLDTARSVIVLTPPGRDPDIDVIKALLLLNNRRWLGPRPHVVAAVQESANMAAARLAGGPQAHIIDADDIAVRMVAQSHRQSGLSAVCTDLLDFAGNEIYLRAEPRLTGRAYGECLDYFALGAPIGLCRADGDVALNPPMDTVIEAGDQIVVIAEDDLLIDPALEPVPVDATAIVAEPVGRPQPDRTLFVGWNDRAAKIISLLDRNALAESVVDIAAPQPPENAFGELKNLTVGYKRCEPASRRSLETLDPGSYSRIVVLADDGADPDRADDRTLVTLLHLRDIEIQLGDPYSIVTEMNDDSNREVAQVTRADDFIVSARLISLLMTQLSENPHLQAVFADLFDPEGCEIHLKPAADYITTDTPVTYATVIEAARRRGETPIGYRIAHADTESGDRVVLNPPKADLVTFTGADSVIVVAED
;
A
#
# COMPACT_ATOMS: atom_id res chain seq x y z
N MET A 1 4.39 -62.28 4.56
CA MET A 1 4.44 -61.08 3.69
C MET A 1 5.06 -61.51 2.37
N ARG A 2 4.28 -61.53 1.28
CA ARG A 2 4.66 -62.23 0.05
C ARG A 2 5.78 -61.44 -0.64
N TRP A 3 6.76 -62.14 -1.20
CA TRP A 3 7.91 -61.55 -1.92
C TRP A 3 7.49 -60.51 -2.98
N ARG A 4 6.31 -60.68 -3.59
CA ARG A 4 5.65 -59.72 -4.49
C ARG A 4 5.36 -58.35 -3.85
N ASP A 5 4.96 -58.30 -2.58
CA ASP A 5 4.61 -57.04 -1.90
C ASP A 5 5.86 -56.20 -1.61
N ARG A 6 6.98 -56.86 -1.29
CA ARG A 6 8.28 -56.21 -1.10
C ARG A 6 8.84 -55.66 -2.40
N LEU A 7 8.72 -56.41 -3.50
CA LEU A 7 9.15 -55.96 -4.82
C LEU A 7 8.32 -54.76 -5.31
N ARG A 8 7.00 -54.79 -5.10
CA ARG A 8 6.12 -53.68 -5.46
C ARG A 8 6.42 -52.43 -4.64
N SER A 9 6.56 -52.57 -3.32
CA SER A 9 6.94 -51.44 -2.45
C SER A 9 8.33 -50.88 -2.79
N TRP A 10 9.28 -51.74 -3.16
CA TRP A 10 10.59 -51.30 -3.62
C TRP A 10 10.51 -50.55 -4.96
N PHE A 11 9.74 -51.06 -5.93
CA PHE A 11 9.47 -50.39 -7.20
C PHE A 11 8.81 -49.03 -6.99
N ASP A 12 7.73 -48.97 -6.21
CA ASP A 12 7.00 -47.74 -5.90
C ASP A 12 7.93 -46.71 -5.24
N SER A 13 8.75 -47.12 -4.27
CA SER A 13 9.73 -46.24 -3.59
C SER A 13 10.83 -45.68 -4.50
N THR A 14 11.15 -46.38 -5.60
CA THR A 14 12.10 -45.88 -6.59
C THR A 14 11.43 -44.92 -7.57
N MET A 15 10.18 -45.16 -7.95
CA MET A 15 9.39 -44.27 -8.81
C MET A 15 9.15 -42.90 -8.15
N ASP A 16 9.02 -42.87 -6.82
CA ASP A 16 8.82 -41.64 -6.03
C ASP A 16 10.03 -40.70 -6.01
N ARG A 17 11.21 -41.13 -6.51
CA ARG A 17 12.43 -40.29 -6.57
C ARG A 17 12.46 -39.31 -7.75
N GLY A 18 11.35 -39.19 -8.49
CA GLY A 18 11.15 -38.20 -9.55
C GLY A 18 11.72 -38.60 -10.91
N THR A 19 11.87 -37.62 -11.81
CA THR A 19 12.28 -37.78 -13.20
C THR A 19 13.54 -38.66 -13.41
N PRO A 20 14.63 -38.53 -12.63
CA PRO A 20 15.82 -39.37 -12.81
C PRO A 20 15.56 -40.87 -12.64
N ALA A 21 14.64 -41.24 -11.75
CA ALA A 21 14.31 -42.65 -11.50
C ALA A 21 13.44 -43.24 -12.62
N LEU A 22 12.50 -42.47 -13.16
CA LEU A 22 11.69 -42.86 -14.31
C LEU A 22 12.56 -43.10 -15.55
N ILE A 23 13.55 -42.24 -15.79
CA ILE A 23 14.56 -42.42 -16.86
C ILE A 23 15.32 -43.74 -16.65
N GLY A 24 15.74 -44.02 -15.42
CA GLY A 24 16.41 -45.28 -15.07
C GLY A 24 15.56 -46.52 -15.37
N TRP A 25 14.27 -46.49 -15.02
CA TRP A 25 13.34 -47.59 -15.29
C TRP A 25 13.04 -47.79 -16.78
N LEU A 26 12.90 -46.70 -17.54
CA LEU A 26 12.79 -46.77 -19.01
C LEU A 26 14.04 -47.37 -19.65
N GLY A 27 15.23 -47.03 -19.13
CA GLY A 27 16.50 -47.64 -19.55
C GLY A 27 16.54 -49.15 -19.29
N ILE A 28 16.08 -49.60 -18.11
CA ILE A 28 15.98 -51.03 -17.77
C ILE A 28 14.96 -51.73 -18.69
N ALA A 29 13.80 -51.12 -18.94
CA ALA A 29 12.78 -51.67 -19.83
C ALA A 29 13.28 -51.79 -21.28
N SER A 30 14.04 -50.80 -21.77
CA SER A 30 14.70 -50.83 -23.07
C SER A 30 15.71 -51.97 -23.17
N LEU A 31 16.59 -52.12 -22.17
CA LEU A 31 17.54 -53.22 -22.12
C LEU A 31 16.83 -54.59 -22.08
N ALA A 32 15.76 -54.72 -21.30
CA ALA A 32 14.96 -55.94 -21.23
C ALA A 32 14.31 -56.27 -22.58
N LEU A 33 13.72 -55.28 -23.27
CA LEU A 33 13.15 -55.46 -24.60
C LEU A 33 14.20 -55.96 -25.60
N ILE A 34 15.37 -55.31 -25.65
CA ILE A 34 16.47 -55.68 -26.55
C ILE A 34 16.95 -57.11 -26.27
N LEU A 35 17.17 -57.46 -25.00
CA LEU A 35 17.64 -58.79 -24.62
C LEU A 35 16.61 -59.88 -24.91
N VAL A 36 15.34 -59.65 -24.59
CA VAL A 36 14.26 -60.62 -24.85
C VAL A 36 14.07 -60.85 -26.34
N VAL A 37 14.05 -59.79 -27.15
CA VAL A 37 13.87 -59.95 -28.59
C VAL A 37 15.11 -60.54 -29.26
N THR A 38 16.32 -60.15 -28.84
CA THR A 38 17.54 -60.76 -29.39
C THR A 38 17.63 -62.25 -29.05
N PHE A 39 17.24 -62.65 -27.83
CA PHE A 39 17.17 -64.05 -27.45
C PHE A 39 16.09 -64.81 -28.23
N ALA A 40 14.90 -64.22 -28.42
CA ALA A 40 13.84 -64.81 -29.22
C ALA A 40 14.24 -64.95 -30.70
N ALA A 41 14.97 -63.98 -31.26
CA ALA A 41 15.49 -64.02 -32.62
C ALA A 41 16.54 -65.13 -32.78
N TRP A 42 17.43 -65.31 -31.78
CA TRP A 42 18.39 -66.41 -31.76
C TRP A 42 17.68 -67.78 -31.72
N LEU A 43 16.60 -67.91 -30.96
CA LEU A 43 15.87 -69.18 -30.79
C LEU A 43 15.01 -69.54 -32.02
N LEU A 44 14.36 -68.55 -32.65
CA LEU A 44 13.36 -68.75 -33.71
C LEU A 44 13.92 -68.56 -35.12
N SER A 45 15.02 -67.81 -35.26
CA SER A 45 15.61 -67.38 -36.53
C SER A 45 17.15 -67.43 -36.48
N GLY A 46 17.71 -68.50 -35.90
CA GLY A 46 19.14 -68.64 -35.65
C GLY A 46 20.03 -68.51 -36.91
N ASP A 47 19.54 -68.94 -38.08
CA ASP A 47 20.27 -68.80 -39.35
C ASP A 47 20.40 -67.34 -39.81
N ASP A 48 19.36 -66.52 -39.60
CA ASP A 48 19.39 -65.08 -39.88
C ASP A 48 20.33 -64.33 -38.91
N VAL A 49 20.32 -64.73 -37.63
CA VAL A 49 21.23 -64.17 -36.61
C VAL A 49 22.69 -64.51 -36.93
N ALA A 50 22.98 -65.72 -37.41
CA ALA A 50 24.31 -66.11 -37.87
C ALA A 50 24.74 -65.30 -39.11
N ALA A 51 23.85 -65.11 -40.08
CA ALA A 51 24.11 -64.36 -41.31
C ALA A 51 24.38 -62.86 -41.06
N LYS A 52 23.75 -62.27 -40.04
CA LYS A 52 23.92 -60.85 -39.67
C LYS A 52 25.10 -60.60 -38.72
N GLY A 53 25.95 -61.59 -38.44
CA GLY A 53 27.16 -61.42 -37.62
C GLY A 53 26.97 -61.70 -36.12
N GLY A 54 26.00 -62.55 -35.76
CA GLY A 54 25.80 -63.08 -34.41
C GLY A 54 24.92 -62.24 -33.50
N TRP A 55 24.67 -62.74 -32.27
CA TRP A 55 23.79 -62.12 -31.28
C TRP A 55 24.13 -60.65 -31.04
N LEU A 56 25.40 -60.32 -30.82
CA LEU A 56 25.82 -58.97 -30.44
C LEU A 56 25.43 -57.94 -31.51
N THR A 57 25.53 -58.32 -32.78
CA THR A 57 25.17 -57.47 -33.91
C THR A 57 23.66 -57.26 -33.99
N VAL A 58 22.85 -58.28 -33.70
CA VAL A 58 21.38 -58.17 -33.64
C VAL A 58 20.92 -57.35 -32.42
N ALA A 59 21.59 -57.48 -31.27
CA ALA A 59 21.34 -56.61 -30.12
C ALA A 59 21.68 -55.15 -30.41
N TRP A 60 22.80 -54.90 -31.10
CA TRP A 60 23.19 -53.56 -31.55
C TRP A 60 22.20 -52.98 -32.59
N MET A 61 21.76 -53.81 -33.53
CA MET A 61 20.75 -53.43 -34.53
C MET A 61 19.41 -53.11 -33.85
N SER A 62 19.02 -53.89 -32.84
CA SER A 62 17.83 -53.63 -32.03
C SER A 62 17.95 -52.32 -31.26
N LEU A 63 19.11 -52.03 -30.66
CA LEU A 63 19.38 -50.76 -29.99
C LEU A 63 19.27 -49.57 -30.95
N LEU A 64 19.94 -49.63 -32.10
CA LEU A 64 19.87 -48.57 -33.12
C LEU A 64 18.43 -48.34 -33.59
N ARG A 65 17.65 -49.42 -33.72
CA ARG A 65 16.24 -49.35 -34.11
C ARG A 65 15.32 -48.77 -33.05
N THR A 66 15.64 -48.97 -31.77
CA THR A 66 14.92 -48.30 -30.69
C THR A 66 15.16 -46.80 -30.69
N LEU A 67 16.36 -46.34 -31.06
CA LEU A 67 16.73 -44.93 -31.10
C LEU A 67 16.34 -44.24 -32.41
N ASP A 68 16.35 -44.98 -33.53
CA ASP A 68 16.00 -44.53 -34.86
C ASP A 68 15.15 -45.59 -35.60
N PRO A 69 13.80 -45.46 -35.51
CA PRO A 69 12.86 -46.29 -36.27
C PRO A 69 13.01 -46.19 -37.79
N GLY A 70 13.78 -45.23 -38.33
CA GLY A 70 14.06 -45.13 -39.77
C GLY A 70 14.89 -46.28 -40.33
N THR A 71 15.53 -47.07 -39.46
CA THR A 71 16.39 -48.21 -39.81
C THR A 71 15.63 -49.46 -40.31
N MET A 72 14.30 -49.45 -40.31
CA MET A 72 13.46 -50.60 -40.72
C MET A 72 13.46 -50.91 -42.22
N GLY A 73 13.80 -49.94 -43.06
CA GLY A 73 13.61 -50.03 -44.52
C GLY A 73 14.58 -50.95 -45.26
N ALA A 74 15.60 -51.48 -44.58
CA ALA A 74 16.67 -52.30 -45.15
C ALA A 74 16.72 -53.72 -44.58
N ASP A 75 15.64 -54.18 -43.95
CA ASP A 75 15.57 -55.51 -43.35
C ASP A 75 15.24 -56.60 -44.38
N ASP A 76 16.14 -57.57 -44.48
CA ASP A 76 15.93 -58.83 -45.18
C ASP A 76 16.12 -59.99 -44.18
N GLY A 77 15.25 -61.01 -44.24
CA GLY A 77 15.31 -62.19 -43.38
C GLY A 77 14.02 -63.01 -43.40
N SER A 78 13.95 -64.03 -42.55
CA SER A 78 12.74 -64.85 -42.40
C SER A 78 11.54 -64.05 -41.84
N ALA A 79 10.31 -64.47 -42.17
CA ALA A 79 9.09 -63.88 -41.62
C ALA A 79 9.07 -63.77 -40.08
N PRO A 80 9.51 -64.76 -39.28
CA PRO A 80 9.61 -64.61 -37.83
C PRO A 80 10.64 -63.57 -37.39
N PHE A 81 11.76 -63.43 -38.10
CA PHE A 81 12.76 -62.38 -37.83
C PHE A 81 12.17 -60.99 -38.05
N LEU A 82 11.50 -60.77 -39.18
CA LEU A 82 10.84 -59.49 -39.49
C LEU A 82 9.74 -59.12 -38.46
N ALA A 83 8.96 -60.11 -38.00
CA ALA A 83 7.96 -59.89 -36.96
C ALA A 83 8.58 -59.47 -35.62
N LEU A 84 9.70 -60.08 -35.22
CA LEU A 84 10.44 -59.70 -34.01
C LEU A 84 11.06 -58.29 -34.13
N MET A 85 11.61 -57.96 -35.30
CA MET A 85 12.16 -56.61 -35.56
C MET A 85 11.06 -55.54 -35.56
N LEU A 86 9.85 -55.87 -36.02
CA LEU A 86 8.68 -55.00 -35.90
C LEU A 86 8.31 -54.74 -34.42
N VAL A 87 8.31 -55.77 -33.57
CA VAL A 87 8.04 -55.63 -32.12
C VAL A 87 9.07 -54.73 -31.44
N VAL A 88 10.37 -54.88 -31.76
CA VAL A 88 11.42 -53.98 -31.24
C VAL A 88 11.17 -52.54 -31.65
N THR A 89 10.68 -52.31 -32.86
CA THR A 89 10.46 -50.95 -33.35
C THR A 89 9.26 -50.31 -32.67
N ILE A 90 8.14 -51.02 -32.56
CA ILE A 90 6.95 -50.52 -31.86
C ILE A 90 7.30 -50.26 -30.39
N GLY A 91 8.01 -51.19 -29.75
CA GLY A 91 8.48 -51.01 -28.38
C GLY A 91 9.48 -49.86 -28.23
N GLY A 92 10.39 -49.70 -29.18
CA GLY A 92 11.37 -48.62 -29.25
C GLY A 92 10.72 -47.24 -29.38
N ILE A 93 9.76 -47.10 -30.30
CA ILE A 93 8.95 -45.88 -30.46
C ILE A 93 8.27 -45.55 -29.12
N PHE A 94 7.60 -46.52 -28.49
CA PHE A 94 6.92 -46.28 -27.22
C PHE A 94 7.88 -45.86 -26.10
N LEU A 95 9.04 -46.50 -26.00
CA LEU A 95 10.06 -46.19 -25.00
C LEU A 95 10.69 -44.80 -25.22
N VAL A 96 11.04 -44.46 -26.46
CA VAL A 96 11.62 -43.15 -26.81
C VAL A 96 10.58 -42.04 -26.64
N SER A 97 9.34 -42.23 -27.09
CA SER A 97 8.26 -41.26 -26.85
C SER A 97 7.99 -41.05 -25.36
N SER A 98 8.01 -42.11 -24.56
CA SER A 98 7.87 -42.01 -23.09
C SER A 98 9.05 -41.30 -22.44
N LEU A 99 10.29 -41.57 -22.90
CA LEU A 99 11.49 -40.91 -22.43
C LEU A 99 11.46 -39.41 -22.72
N ILE A 100 11.10 -39.03 -23.95
CA ILE A 100 10.95 -37.62 -24.35
C ILE A 100 9.88 -36.95 -23.48
N GLY A 101 8.72 -37.60 -23.26
CA GLY A 101 7.66 -37.10 -22.39
C GLY A 101 8.15 -36.84 -20.96
N VAL A 102 8.77 -37.84 -20.32
CA VAL A 102 9.31 -37.72 -18.95
C VAL A 102 10.38 -36.63 -18.86
N LEU A 103 11.29 -36.56 -19.84
CA LEU A 103 12.34 -35.55 -19.88
C LEU A 103 11.75 -34.13 -20.01
N THR A 104 10.74 -33.97 -20.87
CA THR A 104 10.06 -32.70 -21.10
C THR A 104 9.35 -32.25 -19.82
N THR A 105 8.58 -33.13 -19.17
CA THR A 105 7.92 -32.84 -17.89
C THR A 105 8.93 -32.55 -16.77
N GLY A 106 10.06 -33.26 -16.73
CA GLY A 106 11.12 -33.01 -15.74
C GLY A 106 11.77 -31.64 -15.92
N LEU A 107 12.11 -31.27 -17.15
CA LEU A 107 12.65 -29.96 -17.48
C LEU A 107 11.63 -28.86 -17.16
N ASP A 108 10.36 -29.04 -17.53
CA ASP A 108 9.29 -28.09 -17.27
C ASP A 108 9.08 -27.89 -15.76
N ASN A 109 9.12 -28.96 -14.96
CA ASN A 109 9.08 -28.87 -13.51
C ASN A 109 10.29 -28.12 -12.92
N GLN A 110 11.50 -28.36 -13.44
CA GLN A 110 12.71 -27.68 -12.97
C GLN A 110 12.67 -26.18 -13.33
N ILE A 111 12.23 -25.85 -14.54
CA ILE A 111 12.00 -24.49 -15.00
C ILE A 111 10.92 -23.83 -14.13
N THR A 112 9.80 -24.50 -13.87
CA THR A 112 8.73 -24.00 -12.99
C THR A 112 9.23 -23.79 -11.55
N GLN A 113 10.10 -24.65 -11.02
CA GLN A 113 10.71 -24.44 -9.70
C GLN A 113 11.61 -23.20 -9.65
N LEU A 114 12.40 -22.95 -10.71
CA LEU A 114 13.19 -21.72 -10.83
C LEU A 114 12.29 -20.49 -11.01
N ARG A 115 11.17 -20.63 -11.72
CA ARG A 115 10.14 -19.59 -11.89
C ARG A 115 9.42 -19.25 -10.59
N ARG A 116 9.21 -20.20 -9.68
CA ARG A 116 8.54 -20.00 -8.37
C ARG A 116 9.30 -19.14 -7.36
N GLY A 117 10.47 -18.60 -7.70
CA GLY A 117 11.16 -17.61 -6.86
C GLY A 117 11.59 -18.12 -5.48
N ARG A 118 11.93 -19.40 -5.32
CA ARG A 118 12.29 -19.97 -3.99
C ARG A 118 13.76 -19.79 -3.61
N SER A 119 14.51 -19.00 -4.37
CA SER A 119 15.91 -18.69 -4.08
C SER A 119 16.03 -17.50 -3.11
N ARG A 120 17.00 -17.58 -2.21
CA ARG A 120 17.31 -16.49 -1.29
C ARG A 120 17.76 -15.25 -2.05
N VAL A 121 17.20 -14.09 -1.69
CA VAL A 121 17.59 -12.78 -2.19
C VAL A 121 18.96 -12.40 -1.65
N ILE A 122 19.82 -11.83 -2.49
CA ILE A 122 21.16 -11.37 -2.09
C ILE A 122 21.20 -9.86 -2.29
N GLU A 123 20.58 -9.12 -1.37
CA GLU A 123 20.51 -7.66 -1.38
C GLU A 123 20.88 -7.08 0.00
N ARG A 124 21.28 -5.81 0.02
CA ARG A 124 21.62 -5.07 1.24
C ARG A 124 21.02 -3.68 1.18
N GLY A 125 20.51 -3.20 2.31
CA GLY A 125 19.83 -1.91 2.40
C GLY A 125 18.54 -1.87 1.56
N HIS A 126 17.92 -3.02 1.32
CA HIS A 126 16.64 -3.12 0.62
C HIS A 126 15.47 -3.00 1.61
N THR A 127 14.30 -2.63 1.09
CA THR A 127 13.04 -2.66 1.84
C THR A 127 12.35 -3.98 1.57
N VAL A 128 11.83 -4.63 2.61
CA VAL A 128 11.06 -5.89 2.48
C VAL A 128 9.59 -5.62 2.74
N ILE A 129 8.73 -6.00 1.80
CA ILE A 129 7.28 -5.96 1.95
C ILE A 129 6.79 -7.39 2.21
N LEU A 130 6.08 -7.60 3.31
CA LEU A 130 5.52 -8.88 3.73
C LEU A 130 4.01 -8.85 3.57
N GLY A 131 3.46 -9.77 2.77
CA GLY A 131 2.03 -9.83 2.46
C GLY A 131 1.71 -9.27 1.08
N TRP A 132 0.43 -9.36 0.71
CA TRP A 132 -0.10 -8.86 -0.56
C TRP A 132 -1.52 -8.35 -0.38
N SER A 133 -1.74 -7.11 -0.81
CA SER A 133 -3.02 -6.40 -0.89
C SER A 133 -2.84 -5.26 -1.90
N ASP A 134 -3.90 -4.53 -2.26
CA ASP A 134 -3.78 -3.40 -3.21
C ASP A 134 -2.83 -2.29 -2.71
N GLN A 135 -2.60 -2.21 -1.39
CA GLN A 135 -1.60 -1.32 -0.79
C GLN A 135 -0.19 -1.54 -1.35
N VAL A 136 0.13 -2.75 -1.83
CA VAL A 136 1.46 -3.08 -2.38
C VAL A 136 1.83 -2.18 -3.55
N PHE A 137 0.85 -1.78 -4.37
CA PHE A 137 1.10 -0.97 -5.56
C PHE A 137 1.46 0.46 -5.17
N THR A 138 0.70 1.05 -4.24
CA THR A 138 1.00 2.37 -3.66
C THR A 138 2.37 2.37 -3.00
N VAL A 139 2.64 1.41 -2.10
CA VAL A 139 3.92 1.34 -1.36
C VAL A 139 5.10 1.18 -2.31
N ILE A 140 5.00 0.36 -3.37
CA ILE A 140 6.10 0.22 -4.35
C ILE A 140 6.30 1.51 -5.15
N ALA A 141 5.22 2.16 -5.59
CA ALA A 141 5.31 3.43 -6.33
C ALA A 141 6.02 4.51 -5.51
N GLU A 142 5.60 4.68 -4.26
CA GLU A 142 6.20 5.64 -3.32
C GLU A 142 7.65 5.30 -2.97
N LEU A 143 7.96 4.04 -2.67
CA LEU A 143 9.35 3.62 -2.45
C LEU A 143 10.20 3.85 -3.70
N ALA A 144 9.67 3.67 -4.91
CA ALA A 144 10.43 3.92 -6.13
C ALA A 144 10.80 5.41 -6.26
N ARG A 145 9.89 6.32 -5.90
CA ARG A 145 10.12 7.78 -5.85
C ARG A 145 11.12 8.17 -4.76
N ALA A 146 10.92 7.72 -3.53
CA ALA A 146 11.84 7.94 -2.41
C ALA A 146 13.27 7.46 -2.71
N ASN A 147 13.41 6.44 -3.56
CA ASN A 147 14.70 5.90 -3.99
C ASN A 147 15.28 6.54 -5.27
N ALA A 148 14.63 7.54 -5.87
CA ALA A 148 15.07 8.13 -7.15
C ALA A 148 16.49 8.70 -7.09
N GLY A 149 16.86 9.31 -5.95
CA GLY A 149 18.21 9.83 -5.67
C GLY A 149 19.27 8.75 -5.42
N ARG A 150 18.90 7.48 -5.23
CA ARG A 150 19.83 6.38 -4.88
C ARG A 150 20.36 5.67 -6.12
N THR A 151 21.64 5.27 -6.09
CA THR A 151 22.28 4.62 -7.24
C THR A 151 21.85 3.16 -7.45
N ARG A 152 21.47 2.47 -6.37
CA ARG A 152 20.95 1.09 -6.37
C ARG A 152 19.98 0.91 -5.21
N SER A 153 18.72 0.69 -5.52
CA SER A 153 17.65 0.40 -4.56
C SER A 153 16.95 -0.89 -4.96
N ALA A 154 16.50 -1.65 -3.96
CA ALA A 154 15.73 -2.86 -4.18
C ALA A 154 14.57 -2.93 -3.19
N VAL A 155 13.43 -3.39 -3.69
CA VAL A 155 12.23 -3.69 -2.91
C VAL A 155 11.94 -5.18 -3.09
N VAL A 156 11.84 -5.91 -1.98
CA VAL A 156 11.59 -7.36 -2.00
C VAL A 156 10.18 -7.61 -1.49
N VAL A 157 9.34 -8.22 -2.31
CA VAL A 157 7.95 -8.58 -1.94
C VAL A 157 7.89 -10.07 -1.63
N LEU A 158 7.40 -10.45 -0.45
CA LEU A 158 7.15 -11.84 -0.07
C LEU A 158 5.65 -12.04 0.22
N ALA A 159 5.00 -12.85 -0.60
CA ALA A 159 3.59 -13.19 -0.42
C ALA A 159 3.27 -14.62 -0.83
N ASP A 160 2.12 -15.13 -0.37
CA ASP A 160 1.61 -16.46 -0.76
C ASP A 160 0.89 -16.42 -2.12
N GLN A 161 1.57 -15.86 -3.13
CA GLN A 161 1.11 -15.77 -4.52
C GLN A 161 2.20 -16.25 -5.48
N ASP A 162 1.83 -16.57 -6.74
CA ASP A 162 2.82 -16.90 -7.76
C ASP A 162 3.68 -15.69 -8.10
N LYS A 163 4.98 -15.93 -8.26
CA LYS A 163 5.96 -14.87 -8.52
C LYS A 163 5.64 -14.11 -9.81
N LEU A 164 5.29 -14.82 -10.89
CA LEU A 164 5.06 -14.21 -12.19
C LEU A 164 3.81 -13.33 -12.17
N ASP A 165 2.76 -13.81 -11.50
CA ASP A 165 1.51 -13.06 -11.33
C ASP A 165 1.76 -11.76 -10.55
N MET A 166 2.56 -11.82 -9.47
CA MET A 166 2.96 -10.63 -8.72
C MET A 166 3.76 -9.64 -9.60
N GLU A 167 4.77 -10.12 -10.32
CA GLU A 167 5.60 -9.27 -11.20
C GLU A 167 4.77 -8.64 -12.33
N GLU A 168 3.81 -9.37 -12.89
CA GLU A 168 2.92 -8.87 -13.93
C GLU A 168 1.96 -7.80 -13.41
N GLN A 169 1.33 -8.02 -12.25
CA GLN A 169 0.43 -7.04 -11.64
C GLN A 169 1.16 -5.75 -11.26
N ILE A 170 2.36 -5.84 -10.68
CA ILE A 170 3.18 -4.68 -10.32
C ILE A 170 3.53 -3.88 -11.57
N ARG A 171 4.00 -4.55 -12.63
CA ARG A 171 4.34 -3.87 -13.89
C ARG A 171 3.13 -3.20 -14.53
N THR A 172 1.95 -3.81 -14.45
CA THR A 172 0.72 -3.27 -15.03
C THR A 172 0.18 -2.07 -14.26
N ARG A 173 0.19 -2.11 -12.92
CA ARG A 173 -0.41 -1.06 -12.07
C ARG A 173 0.55 0.04 -11.65
N VAL A 174 1.81 -0.30 -11.37
CA VAL A 174 2.84 0.67 -10.94
C VAL A 174 3.59 1.26 -12.13
N GLY A 175 3.78 0.48 -13.20
CA GLY A 175 4.54 0.91 -14.36
C GLY A 175 6.05 0.87 -14.14
N ASP A 176 6.77 1.93 -14.55
CA ASP A 176 8.22 2.02 -14.45
C ASP A 176 8.66 2.44 -13.04
N THR A 177 9.48 1.59 -12.40
CA THR A 177 10.07 1.85 -11.08
C THR A 177 11.46 2.49 -11.17
N GLY A 178 11.88 2.92 -12.37
CA GLY A 178 13.14 3.60 -12.63
C GLY A 178 14.35 2.75 -12.24
N ARG A 179 15.13 3.23 -11.26
CA ARG A 179 16.33 2.53 -10.76
C ARG A 179 16.02 1.52 -9.65
N THR A 180 14.79 1.52 -9.13
CA THR A 180 14.38 0.64 -8.04
C THR A 180 14.02 -0.72 -8.58
N ARG A 181 14.74 -1.75 -8.16
CA ARG A 181 14.49 -3.12 -8.60
C ARG A 181 13.51 -3.82 -7.67
N VAL A 182 12.34 -4.17 -8.20
CA VAL A 182 11.33 -4.96 -7.47
C VAL A 182 11.60 -6.46 -7.64
N ILE A 183 11.61 -7.20 -6.54
CA ILE A 183 11.97 -8.62 -6.49
C ILE A 183 10.87 -9.39 -5.76
N CYS A 184 10.07 -10.17 -6.49
CA CYS A 184 8.98 -10.95 -5.88
C CYS A 184 9.45 -12.35 -5.45
N ARG A 185 8.92 -12.84 -4.34
CA ARG A 185 9.19 -14.16 -3.77
C ARG A 185 7.89 -14.81 -3.31
N SER A 186 7.68 -16.06 -3.71
CA SER A 186 6.51 -16.85 -3.33
C SER A 186 6.74 -17.59 -2.01
N GLY A 187 5.93 -17.28 -1.02
CA GLY A 187 5.88 -17.97 0.26
C GLY A 187 5.08 -17.18 1.30
N SER A 188 4.39 -17.90 2.17
CA SER A 188 3.61 -17.27 3.25
C SER A 188 4.54 -16.52 4.23
N PRO A 189 4.31 -15.20 4.48
CA PRO A 189 5.08 -14.42 5.45
C PRO A 189 4.89 -14.92 6.89
N LEU A 190 3.87 -15.76 7.12
CA LEU A 190 3.55 -16.38 8.41
C LEU A 190 4.41 -17.63 8.71
N LYS A 191 5.43 -17.91 7.90
CA LYS A 191 6.34 -19.05 8.05
C LYS A 191 7.80 -18.58 8.04
N ARG A 192 8.56 -18.96 9.08
CA ARG A 192 9.99 -18.61 9.23
C ARG A 192 10.84 -18.95 7.99
N ALA A 193 10.64 -20.15 7.43
CA ALA A 193 11.39 -20.60 6.26
C ALA A 193 11.19 -19.71 5.01
N ALA A 194 10.03 -19.07 4.88
CA ALA A 194 9.76 -18.14 3.78
C ALA A 194 10.42 -16.77 4.04
N LEU A 195 10.41 -16.29 5.28
CA LEU A 195 11.08 -15.04 5.67
C LEU A 195 12.59 -15.07 5.36
N ASP A 196 13.24 -16.23 5.53
CA ASP A 196 14.67 -16.40 5.21
C ASP A 196 15.00 -16.23 3.72
N LEU A 197 14.00 -16.28 2.82
CA LEU A 197 14.17 -15.99 1.40
C LEU A 197 14.44 -14.51 1.12
N THR A 198 14.05 -13.61 2.02
CA THR A 198 14.08 -12.15 1.78
C THR A 198 15.33 -11.46 2.30
N SER A 199 16.24 -12.19 2.95
CA SER A 199 17.45 -11.65 3.59
C SER A 199 17.17 -10.46 4.53
N LEU A 200 16.23 -10.67 5.48
CA LEU A 200 15.85 -9.68 6.48
C LEU A 200 17.04 -9.11 7.28
N ASP A 201 18.10 -9.88 7.53
CA ASP A 201 19.27 -9.43 8.32
C ASP A 201 20.05 -8.29 7.66
N THR A 202 19.86 -8.07 6.35
CA THR A 202 20.51 -7.00 5.60
C THR A 202 19.53 -5.97 5.05
N ALA A 203 18.25 -6.08 5.41
CA ALA A 203 17.22 -5.10 5.04
C ALA A 203 17.37 -3.81 5.86
N ARG A 204 16.96 -2.68 5.28
CA ARG A 204 16.85 -1.39 6.01
C ARG A 204 15.54 -1.35 6.81
N SER A 205 14.44 -1.73 6.16
CA SER A 205 13.10 -1.69 6.73
C SER A 205 12.25 -2.85 6.25
N VAL A 206 11.22 -3.16 7.04
CA VAL A 206 10.23 -4.21 6.78
C VAL A 206 8.84 -3.60 6.92
N ILE A 207 8.04 -3.69 5.87
CA ILE A 207 6.64 -3.26 5.84
C ILE A 207 5.77 -4.52 5.87
N VAL A 208 4.87 -4.63 6.85
CA VAL A 208 3.89 -5.72 6.94
C VAL A 208 2.55 -5.20 6.45
N LEU A 209 2.11 -5.68 5.30
CA LEU A 209 0.82 -5.31 4.71
C LEU A 209 -0.31 -6.09 5.37
N THR A 210 -1.45 -5.43 5.48
CA THR A 210 -2.71 -6.04 5.88
C THR A 210 -3.23 -6.90 4.73
N PRO A 211 -3.41 -8.23 4.90
CA PRO A 211 -3.99 -9.08 3.86
C PRO A 211 -5.48 -8.77 3.66
N PRO A 212 -6.05 -9.04 2.47
CA PRO A 212 -7.49 -8.97 2.28
C PRO A 212 -8.21 -10.12 3.00
N GLY A 213 -9.47 -9.92 3.35
CA GLY A 213 -10.34 -10.93 3.93
C GLY A 213 -10.67 -10.70 5.41
N ARG A 214 -11.20 -11.74 6.05
CA ARG A 214 -11.73 -11.68 7.42
C ARG A 214 -10.61 -11.77 8.45
N ASP A 215 -10.70 -10.92 9.49
CA ASP A 215 -9.76 -10.83 10.62
C ASP A 215 -8.28 -10.60 10.20
N PRO A 216 -7.99 -9.60 9.35
CA PRO A 216 -6.68 -9.46 8.71
C PRO A 216 -5.55 -9.12 9.69
N ASP A 217 -5.89 -8.55 10.85
CA ASP A 217 -4.95 -8.21 11.93
C ASP A 217 -4.28 -9.44 12.54
N ILE A 218 -4.93 -10.61 12.52
CA ILE A 218 -4.36 -11.86 13.05
C ILE A 218 -3.05 -12.20 12.33
N ASP A 219 -3.03 -12.04 11.01
CA ASP A 219 -1.87 -12.34 10.19
C ASP A 219 -0.76 -11.30 10.36
N VAL A 220 -1.12 -10.02 10.49
CA VAL A 220 -0.17 -8.94 10.82
C VAL A 220 0.48 -9.21 12.18
N ILE A 221 -0.30 -9.46 13.23
CA ILE A 221 0.18 -9.76 14.58
C ILE A 221 1.10 -10.99 14.56
N LYS A 222 0.74 -12.04 13.82
CA LYS A 222 1.56 -13.24 13.70
C LYS A 222 2.87 -12.98 12.97
N ALA A 223 2.86 -12.20 11.90
CA ALA A 223 4.08 -11.78 11.20
C ALA A 223 5.01 -10.97 12.14
N LEU A 224 4.44 -10.02 12.89
CA LEU A 224 5.16 -9.25 13.91
C LEU A 224 5.79 -10.14 14.99
N LEU A 225 5.04 -11.12 15.51
CA LEU A 225 5.56 -12.12 16.47
C LEU A 225 6.74 -12.91 15.90
N LEU A 226 6.70 -13.28 14.61
CA LEU A 226 7.78 -14.01 13.96
C LEU A 226 9.03 -13.14 13.78
N LEU A 227 8.86 -11.86 13.43
CA LEU A 227 9.95 -10.90 13.29
C LEU A 227 10.60 -10.59 14.65
N ASN A 228 9.78 -10.38 15.69
CA ASN A 228 10.25 -10.04 17.02
C ASN A 228 11.00 -11.21 17.70
N ASN A 229 10.53 -12.44 17.51
CA ASN A 229 11.16 -13.65 18.08
C ASN A 229 12.30 -14.22 17.22
N ARG A 230 12.69 -13.55 16.13
CA ARG A 230 13.81 -13.96 15.28
C ARG A 230 15.14 -13.60 15.94
N ARG A 231 16.16 -14.44 15.75
CA ARG A 231 17.55 -14.09 16.09
C ARG A 231 18.14 -13.28 14.93
N TRP A 232 18.52 -12.05 15.21
CA TRP A 232 19.11 -11.13 14.24
C TRP A 232 20.64 -11.27 14.23
N LEU A 233 21.22 -11.39 13.04
CA LEU A 233 22.68 -11.47 12.87
C LEU A 233 23.35 -10.09 12.78
N GLY A 234 22.57 -9.03 12.69
CA GLY A 234 23.00 -7.64 12.58
C GLY A 234 21.99 -6.69 13.24
N PRO A 235 22.05 -5.37 12.95
CA PRO A 235 21.04 -4.44 13.42
C PRO A 235 19.67 -4.86 12.90
N ARG A 236 18.66 -4.83 13.77
CA ARG A 236 17.30 -5.16 13.39
C ARG A 236 16.75 -4.04 12.50
N PRO A 237 16.15 -4.36 11.34
CA PRO A 237 15.50 -3.36 10.51
C PRO A 237 14.30 -2.75 11.23
N HIS A 238 13.98 -1.52 10.86
CA HIS A 238 12.74 -0.88 11.29
C HIS A 238 11.55 -1.67 10.74
N VAL A 239 10.60 -2.01 11.61
CA VAL A 239 9.39 -2.74 11.20
C VAL A 239 8.22 -1.77 11.27
N VAL A 240 7.45 -1.67 10.19
CA VAL A 240 6.24 -0.85 10.10
C VAL A 240 5.08 -1.76 9.72
N ALA A 241 3.95 -1.61 10.39
CA ALA A 241 2.72 -2.35 10.11
C ALA A 241 1.51 -1.49 10.45
N ALA A 242 0.37 -1.80 9.84
CA ALA A 242 -0.92 -1.24 10.23
C ALA A 242 -1.87 -2.36 10.70
N VAL A 243 -2.67 -2.07 11.71
CA VAL A 243 -3.83 -2.88 12.09
C VAL A 243 -5.11 -2.12 11.75
N GLN A 244 -6.13 -2.85 11.31
CA GLN A 244 -7.41 -2.32 10.87
C GLN A 244 -8.39 -2.07 12.02
N GLU A 245 -8.23 -2.75 13.15
CA GLU A 245 -9.08 -2.56 14.33
C GLU A 245 -8.27 -2.00 15.51
N SER A 246 -8.70 -0.86 16.06
CA SER A 246 -8.04 -0.27 17.24
C SER A 246 -7.97 -1.23 18.43
N ALA A 247 -8.93 -2.15 18.56
CA ALA A 247 -8.95 -3.16 19.63
C ALA A 247 -7.72 -4.09 19.59
N ASN A 248 -7.15 -4.30 18.41
CA ASN A 248 -5.99 -5.18 18.20
C ASN A 248 -4.64 -4.47 18.41
N MET A 249 -4.63 -3.14 18.58
CA MET A 249 -3.40 -2.34 18.74
C MET A 249 -2.51 -2.82 19.90
N ALA A 250 -3.11 -3.14 21.05
CA ALA A 250 -2.35 -3.60 22.22
C ALA A 250 -1.63 -4.94 21.94
N ALA A 251 -2.31 -5.87 21.25
CA ALA A 251 -1.75 -7.16 20.87
C ALA A 251 -0.64 -7.00 19.81
N ALA A 252 -0.84 -6.13 18.82
CA ALA A 252 0.14 -5.85 17.78
C ALA A 252 1.41 -5.18 18.33
N ARG A 253 1.29 -4.21 19.25
CA ARG A 253 2.44 -3.60 19.95
C ARG A 253 3.22 -4.62 20.76
N LEU A 254 2.53 -5.49 21.50
CA LEU A 254 3.18 -6.58 22.24
C LEU A 254 3.90 -7.56 21.31
N ALA A 255 3.29 -7.90 20.18
CA ALA A 255 3.84 -8.79 19.17
C ALA A 255 5.10 -8.22 18.50
N GLY A 256 5.05 -6.96 18.06
CA GLY A 256 6.14 -6.28 17.37
C GLY A 256 7.31 -5.90 18.27
N GLY A 257 7.04 -5.59 19.54
CA GLY A 257 8.02 -5.08 20.48
C GLY A 257 8.38 -3.61 20.23
N PRO A 258 9.34 -3.03 20.98
CA PRO A 258 9.61 -1.59 20.99
C PRO A 258 10.22 -1.04 19.70
N GLN A 259 10.64 -1.91 18.77
CA GLN A 259 11.25 -1.50 17.50
C GLN A 259 10.26 -1.56 16.31
N ALA A 260 9.03 -2.01 16.56
CA ALA A 260 7.97 -2.03 15.55
C ALA A 260 7.07 -0.81 15.70
N HIS A 261 6.83 -0.11 14.60
CA HIS A 261 5.91 1.01 14.49
C HIS A 261 4.59 0.46 13.99
N ILE A 262 3.58 0.49 14.85
CA ILE A 262 2.24 -0.03 14.56
C ILE A 262 1.30 1.15 14.42
N ILE A 263 0.68 1.25 13.25
CA ILE A 263 -0.30 2.26 12.89
C ILE A 263 -1.70 1.73 13.19
N ASP A 264 -2.52 2.56 13.83
CA ASP A 264 -3.96 2.30 14.01
C ASP A 264 -4.69 2.89 12.80
N ALA A 265 -5.00 2.05 11.81
CA ALA A 265 -5.66 2.48 10.58
C ALA A 265 -7.07 3.04 10.86
N ASP A 266 -7.77 2.45 11.83
CA ASP A 266 -9.12 2.83 12.21
C ASP A 266 -9.15 4.23 12.84
N ASP A 267 -8.25 4.48 13.79
CA ASP A 267 -8.13 5.77 14.47
C ASP A 267 -7.74 6.89 13.50
N ILE A 268 -6.79 6.62 12.58
CA ILE A 268 -6.45 7.57 11.52
C ILE A 268 -7.65 7.86 10.63
N ALA A 269 -8.38 6.83 10.18
CA ALA A 269 -9.56 7.02 9.34
C ALA A 269 -10.62 7.90 10.05
N VAL A 270 -10.90 7.61 11.32
CA VAL A 270 -11.83 8.37 12.17
C VAL A 270 -11.41 9.83 12.29
N ARG A 271 -10.13 10.10 12.60
CA ARG A 271 -9.56 11.45 12.74
C ARG A 271 -9.63 12.21 11.41
N MET A 272 -9.27 11.57 10.31
CA MET A 272 -9.35 12.15 8.97
C MET A 272 -10.79 12.50 8.57
N VAL A 273 -11.78 11.64 8.86
CA VAL A 273 -13.20 11.98 8.60
C VAL A 273 -13.62 13.20 9.45
N ALA A 274 -13.26 13.23 10.73
CA ALA A 274 -13.63 14.32 11.63
C ALA A 274 -12.98 15.67 11.23
N GLN A 275 -11.71 15.67 10.84
CA GLN A 275 -11.02 16.89 10.39
C GLN A 275 -11.54 17.38 9.04
N SER A 276 -11.72 16.48 8.07
CA SER A 276 -12.24 16.83 6.74
C SER A 276 -13.71 17.19 6.75
N HIS A 277 -14.49 16.73 7.75
CA HIS A 277 -15.83 17.25 7.98
C HIS A 277 -15.77 18.77 8.16
N ARG A 278 -14.84 19.29 8.95
CA ARG A 278 -14.77 20.72 9.24
C ARG A 278 -14.30 21.55 8.06
N GLN A 279 -13.46 20.98 7.19
CA GLN A 279 -12.71 21.73 6.18
C GLN A 279 -12.66 20.99 4.83
N SER A 280 -13.19 21.63 3.80
CA SER A 280 -12.98 21.17 2.41
C SER A 280 -11.49 21.33 2.02
N GLY A 281 -10.97 20.37 1.25
CA GLY A 281 -9.62 20.42 0.68
C GLY A 281 -8.51 19.78 1.53
N LEU A 282 -8.81 19.28 2.73
CA LEU A 282 -7.81 18.69 3.63
C LEU A 282 -7.14 17.42 3.05
N SER A 283 -7.87 16.60 2.27
CA SER A 283 -7.30 15.43 1.56
C SER A 283 -6.10 15.79 0.74
N ALA A 284 -6.22 16.84 -0.07
CA ALA A 284 -5.19 17.21 -1.00
C ALA A 284 -3.92 17.59 -0.23
N VAL A 285 -4.07 18.35 0.85
CA VAL A 285 -2.97 18.72 1.73
C VAL A 285 -2.33 17.50 2.39
N CYS A 286 -3.11 16.63 3.04
CA CYS A 286 -2.57 15.45 3.71
C CYS A 286 -1.96 14.43 2.73
N THR A 287 -2.52 14.30 1.53
CA THR A 287 -1.96 13.44 0.47
C THR A 287 -0.64 14.00 -0.01
N ASP A 288 -0.56 15.30 -0.30
CA ASP A 288 0.66 15.97 -0.77
C ASP A 288 1.78 15.87 0.29
N LEU A 289 1.47 16.11 1.58
CA LEU A 289 2.44 15.96 2.67
C LEU A 289 2.94 14.53 2.92
N LEU A 290 2.18 13.52 2.50
CA LEU A 290 2.54 12.11 2.66
C LEU A 290 3.14 11.48 1.39
N ASP A 291 2.93 12.07 0.23
CA ASP A 291 3.54 11.65 -1.05
C ASP A 291 5.04 11.95 -1.03
N PHE A 292 5.83 11.14 -1.74
CA PHE A 292 7.26 11.43 -1.98
C PHE A 292 7.46 12.31 -3.23
N ALA A 293 6.38 12.78 -3.85
CA ALA A 293 6.41 13.77 -4.90
C ALA A 293 6.12 15.16 -4.33
N GLY A 294 6.94 16.14 -4.71
CA GLY A 294 6.74 17.51 -4.24
C GLY A 294 7.31 17.70 -2.85
N ASN A 295 6.50 18.17 -1.90
CA ASN A 295 6.98 18.61 -0.60
C ASN A 295 6.93 17.49 0.45
N GLU A 296 8.08 17.18 1.05
CA GLU A 296 8.25 16.20 2.12
C GLU A 296 8.56 16.87 3.47
N ILE A 297 8.44 16.12 4.57
CA ILE A 297 8.76 16.58 5.92
C ILE A 297 10.17 16.11 6.32
N TYR A 298 11.00 17.07 6.74
CA TYR A 298 12.36 16.84 7.19
C TYR A 298 12.58 17.32 8.62
N LEU A 299 13.49 16.66 9.34
CA LEU A 299 14.01 17.10 10.63
C LEU A 299 15.42 17.69 10.43
N ARG A 300 15.57 19.00 10.56
CA ARG A 300 16.84 19.69 10.31
C ARG A 300 17.38 20.37 11.55
N ALA A 301 18.60 20.00 11.95
CA ALA A 301 19.34 20.77 12.95
C ALA A 301 19.89 22.05 12.31
N GLU A 302 19.58 23.21 12.87
CA GLU A 302 20.07 24.50 12.39
C GLU A 302 20.68 25.31 13.55
N PRO A 303 22.00 25.17 13.78
CA PRO A 303 22.67 25.84 14.91
C PRO A 303 22.52 27.37 14.90
N ARG A 304 22.34 28.00 13.73
CA ARG A 304 22.18 29.46 13.61
C ARG A 304 20.88 29.99 14.20
N LEU A 305 19.89 29.13 14.41
CA LEU A 305 18.61 29.49 15.01
C LEU A 305 18.57 29.25 16.53
N THR A 306 19.62 28.65 17.11
CA THR A 306 19.73 28.44 18.55
C THR A 306 19.61 29.75 19.32
N GLY A 307 18.71 29.79 20.30
CA GLY A 307 18.42 30.95 21.15
C GLY A 307 17.43 31.96 20.53
N ARG A 308 16.94 31.72 19.31
CA ARG A 308 15.87 32.53 18.69
C ARG A 308 14.50 31.95 19.00
N ALA A 309 13.47 32.77 18.88
CA ALA A 309 12.09 32.32 19.02
C ALA A 309 11.61 31.59 17.75
N TYR A 310 10.75 30.60 17.90
CA TYR A 310 10.17 29.81 16.81
C TYR A 310 9.52 30.68 15.73
N GLY A 311 8.77 31.73 16.12
CA GLY A 311 8.13 32.65 15.19
C GLY A 311 9.13 33.39 14.29
N GLU A 312 10.38 33.55 14.71
CA GLU A 312 11.45 34.13 13.87
C GLU A 312 12.03 33.15 12.85
N CYS A 313 11.76 31.85 13.02
CA CYS A 313 12.18 30.79 12.11
C CYS A 313 11.28 30.72 10.87
N LEU A 314 10.00 31.12 10.96
CA LEU A 314 9.01 30.88 9.91
C LEU A 314 9.40 31.43 8.52
N ASP A 315 10.11 32.56 8.49
CA ASP A 315 10.61 33.19 7.25
C ASP A 315 12.13 32.97 7.04
N TYR A 316 12.74 32.06 7.79
CA TYR A 316 14.19 31.87 7.77
C TYR A 316 14.69 31.13 6.52
N PHE A 317 13.97 30.13 6.03
CA PHE A 317 14.40 29.32 4.89
C PHE A 317 13.80 29.85 3.58
N ALA A 318 14.61 29.94 2.52
CA ALA A 318 14.13 30.40 1.22
C ALA A 318 13.09 29.45 0.63
N LEU A 319 13.37 28.14 0.64
CA LEU A 319 12.56 27.08 0.03
C LEU A 319 12.17 25.98 1.02
N GLY A 320 11.97 26.33 2.29
CA GLY A 320 11.38 25.44 3.30
C GLY A 320 10.36 26.17 4.17
N ALA A 321 9.33 25.48 4.63
CA ALA A 321 8.31 26.00 5.55
C ALA A 321 8.44 25.29 6.90
N PRO A 322 8.96 25.95 7.95
CA PRO A 322 8.96 25.38 9.29
C PRO A 322 7.53 25.14 9.77
N ILE A 323 7.31 23.99 10.39
CA ILE A 323 5.99 23.59 10.92
C ILE A 323 6.01 23.24 12.40
N GLY A 324 7.20 23.09 12.99
CA GLY A 324 7.34 22.75 14.39
C GLY A 324 8.78 22.52 14.83
N LEU A 325 8.93 21.98 16.04
CA LEU A 325 10.20 21.65 16.65
C LEU A 325 10.19 20.20 17.14
N CYS A 326 11.31 19.51 16.95
CA CYS A 326 11.63 18.24 17.58
C CYS A 326 12.74 18.50 18.60
N ARG A 327 12.43 18.30 19.88
CA ARG A 327 13.34 18.50 21.00
C ARG A 327 14.42 17.43 21.02
N ALA A 328 15.52 17.71 21.73
CA ALA A 328 16.65 16.79 21.84
C ALA A 328 16.31 15.41 22.46
N ASP A 329 15.21 15.32 23.21
CA ASP A 329 14.68 14.07 23.77
C ASP A 329 13.73 13.32 22.81
N GLY A 330 13.44 13.89 21.65
CA GLY A 330 12.57 13.34 20.61
C GLY A 330 11.10 13.77 20.73
N ASP A 331 10.76 14.64 21.69
CA ASP A 331 9.42 15.22 21.79
C ASP A 331 9.16 16.18 20.62
N VAL A 332 8.01 16.05 19.97
CA VAL A 332 7.66 16.87 18.81
C VAL A 332 6.47 17.75 19.18
N ALA A 333 6.59 19.04 18.86
CA ALA A 333 5.49 19.99 18.92
C ALA A 333 5.38 20.68 17.57
N LEU A 334 4.28 20.45 16.87
CA LEU A 334 3.87 21.26 15.73
C LEU A 334 3.26 22.56 16.22
N ASN A 335 3.41 23.63 15.43
CA ASN A 335 2.99 25.00 15.78
C ASN A 335 3.22 25.37 17.27
N PRO A 336 4.45 25.23 17.81
CA PRO A 336 4.69 25.64 19.19
C PRO A 336 4.46 27.15 19.34
N PRO A 337 4.22 27.66 20.57
CA PRO A 337 4.05 29.08 20.80
C PRO A 337 5.15 29.90 20.11
N MET A 338 4.78 31.02 19.48
CA MET A 338 5.70 31.78 18.62
C MET A 338 6.94 32.33 19.35
N ASP A 339 6.86 32.46 20.67
CA ASP A 339 7.94 32.88 21.57
C ASP A 339 8.80 31.71 22.11
N THR A 340 8.46 30.46 21.74
CA THR A 340 9.21 29.27 22.13
C THR A 340 10.66 29.37 21.66
N VAL A 341 11.60 29.27 22.59
CA VAL A 341 13.04 29.35 22.28
C VAL A 341 13.52 28.01 21.70
N ILE A 342 14.26 28.10 20.60
CA ILE A 342 14.95 26.97 19.97
C ILE A 342 16.24 26.69 20.76
N GLU A 343 16.33 25.50 21.36
CA GLU A 343 17.48 25.12 22.19
C GLU A 343 18.58 24.41 21.39
N ALA A 344 19.76 24.29 22.01
CA ALA A 344 20.86 23.58 21.39
C ALA A 344 20.55 22.06 21.35
N GLY A 345 20.49 21.50 20.16
CA GLY A 345 20.14 20.09 19.94
C GLY A 345 18.71 19.88 19.43
N ASP A 346 17.89 20.93 19.45
CA ASP A 346 16.59 20.90 18.79
C ASP A 346 16.75 20.80 17.26
N GLN A 347 15.81 20.11 16.64
CA GLN A 347 15.67 20.03 15.19
C GLN A 347 14.38 20.75 14.78
N ILE A 348 14.43 21.48 13.68
CA ILE A 348 13.26 22.14 13.09
C ILE A 348 12.56 21.11 12.21
N VAL A 349 11.25 20.98 12.40
CA VAL A 349 10.39 20.23 11.50
C VAL A 349 10.06 21.17 10.34
N VAL A 350 10.44 20.79 9.11
CA VAL A 350 10.32 21.66 7.93
C VAL A 350 9.75 20.89 6.76
N ILE A 351 8.81 21.51 6.05
CA ILE A 351 8.30 21.05 4.76
C ILE A 351 9.21 21.60 3.67
N ALA A 352 9.72 20.74 2.79
CA ALA A 352 10.55 21.15 1.65
C ALA A 352 10.47 20.16 0.49
N GLU A 353 10.82 20.57 -0.72
CA GLU A 353 10.83 19.66 -1.88
C GLU A 353 12.01 18.66 -1.81
N ASP A 354 13.15 19.10 -1.29
CA ASP A 354 14.38 18.31 -1.18
C ASP A 354 15.18 18.81 0.03
N ASP A 355 15.85 17.91 0.76
CA ASP A 355 16.66 18.27 1.94
C ASP A 355 17.82 19.22 1.60
N LEU A 356 18.31 19.14 0.36
CA LEU A 356 19.35 20.01 -0.19
C LEU A 356 18.88 21.45 -0.45
N LEU A 357 17.57 21.69 -0.55
CA LEU A 357 17.00 23.01 -0.85
C LEU A 357 16.66 23.83 0.41
N ILE A 358 16.81 23.24 1.59
CA ILE A 358 16.49 23.90 2.88
C ILE A 358 17.61 24.87 3.26
N ASP A 359 17.84 25.90 2.45
CA ASP A 359 18.87 26.91 2.72
C ASP A 359 18.28 28.19 3.35
N PRO A 360 19.04 28.87 4.22
CA PRO A 360 18.65 30.16 4.75
C PRO A 360 18.39 31.18 3.63
N ALA A 361 17.37 32.01 3.81
CA ALA A 361 17.12 33.14 2.93
C ALA A 361 18.31 34.10 2.94
N LEU A 362 18.75 34.51 1.74
CA LEU A 362 19.86 35.46 1.58
C LEU A 362 19.48 36.86 2.08
N GLU A 363 18.23 37.27 1.84
CA GLU A 363 17.67 38.55 2.25
C GLU A 363 16.23 38.36 2.76
N PRO A 364 15.80 39.10 3.80
CA PRO A 364 14.42 39.08 4.27
C PRO A 364 13.47 39.58 3.18
N VAL A 365 12.35 38.90 2.97
CA VAL A 365 11.32 39.35 2.03
C VAL A 365 10.52 40.48 2.69
N PRO A 366 10.26 41.62 2.01
CA PRO A 366 9.46 42.69 2.57
C PRO A 366 8.04 42.23 2.90
N VAL A 367 7.59 42.56 4.11
CA VAL A 367 6.22 42.33 4.57
C VAL A 367 5.39 43.60 4.41
N ASP A 368 4.25 43.50 3.73
CA ASP A 368 3.26 44.59 3.67
C ASP A 368 2.28 44.49 4.85
N ALA A 369 2.64 45.13 5.96
CA ALA A 369 1.79 45.15 7.15
C ALA A 369 0.43 45.85 6.93
N THR A 370 0.26 46.64 5.86
CA THR A 370 -1.02 47.33 5.57
C THR A 370 -2.05 46.41 4.93
N ALA A 371 -1.61 45.30 4.33
CA ALA A 371 -2.50 44.29 3.77
C ALA A 371 -3.05 43.31 4.84
N ILE A 372 -2.49 43.29 6.06
CA ILE A 372 -2.83 42.34 7.12
C ILE A 372 -4.13 42.73 7.83
N VAL A 373 -5.06 41.78 7.97
CA VAL A 373 -6.35 41.95 8.65
C VAL A 373 -6.25 41.55 10.12
N ALA A 374 -6.68 42.43 11.02
CA ALA A 374 -6.52 42.26 12.47
C ALA A 374 -7.59 41.36 13.13
N GLU A 375 -8.83 41.37 12.63
CA GLU A 375 -9.94 40.57 13.16
C GLU A 375 -10.53 39.67 12.07
N PRO A 376 -10.83 38.39 12.36
CA PRO A 376 -11.45 37.48 11.39
C PRO A 376 -12.80 37.98 10.89
N VAL A 377 -13.11 37.67 9.64
CA VAL A 377 -14.38 38.04 9.00
C VAL A 377 -15.36 36.87 9.13
N GLY A 378 -15.92 36.68 10.32
CA GLY A 378 -17.00 35.69 10.51
C GLY A 378 -17.11 35.18 11.94
N ARG A 379 -18.32 34.83 12.36
CA ARG A 379 -18.56 34.06 13.59
C ARG A 379 -18.89 32.63 13.23
N PRO A 380 -18.31 31.62 13.90
CA PRO A 380 -18.66 30.23 13.65
C PRO A 380 -20.15 30.02 13.98
N GLN A 381 -20.85 29.26 13.14
CA GLN A 381 -22.28 28.96 13.30
C GLN A 381 -22.48 27.49 13.69
N PRO A 382 -23.52 27.16 14.48
CA PRO A 382 -23.86 25.78 14.79
C PRO A 382 -24.10 24.98 13.51
N ASP A 383 -23.37 23.88 13.39
CA ASP A 383 -23.42 22.99 12.23
C ASP A 383 -24.58 21.99 12.30
N ARG A 384 -25.08 21.60 11.13
CA ARG A 384 -26.08 20.56 10.95
C ARG A 384 -25.58 19.53 9.96
N THR A 385 -25.28 18.33 10.46
CA THR A 385 -24.62 17.26 9.71
C THR A 385 -25.53 16.05 9.52
N LEU A 386 -25.49 15.44 8.33
CA LEU A 386 -26.17 14.18 8.03
C LEU A 386 -25.15 13.05 7.90
N PHE A 387 -25.26 12.00 8.71
CA PHE A 387 -24.51 10.76 8.52
C PHE A 387 -25.36 9.77 7.72
N VAL A 388 -24.90 9.32 6.56
CA VAL A 388 -25.58 8.33 5.72
C VAL A 388 -24.83 7.01 5.79
N GLY A 389 -25.50 5.96 6.24
CA GLY A 389 -24.85 4.68 6.58
C GLY A 389 -24.38 4.64 8.03
N TRP A 390 -23.95 3.45 8.46
CA TRP A 390 -23.50 3.21 9.83
C TRP A 390 -22.46 2.09 9.86
N ASN A 391 -21.33 2.37 10.53
CA ASN A 391 -20.33 1.39 10.89
C ASN A 391 -19.77 1.65 12.30
N ASP A 392 -18.87 0.77 12.76
CA ASP A 392 -18.21 0.89 14.08
C ASP A 392 -17.40 2.20 14.26
N ARG A 393 -17.00 2.89 13.17
CA ARG A 393 -16.29 4.18 13.21
C ARG A 393 -17.21 5.35 13.52
N ALA A 394 -18.49 5.28 13.12
CA ALA A 394 -19.45 6.37 13.24
C ALA A 394 -19.55 6.92 14.68
N ALA A 395 -19.56 6.02 15.68
CA ALA A 395 -19.58 6.39 17.09
C ALA A 395 -18.37 7.22 17.51
N LYS A 396 -17.18 6.82 17.08
CA LYS A 396 -15.92 7.52 17.37
C LYS A 396 -15.86 8.88 16.69
N ILE A 397 -16.28 8.95 15.42
CA ILE A 397 -16.34 10.21 14.65
C ILE A 397 -17.27 11.20 15.35
N ILE A 398 -18.50 10.80 15.68
CA ILE A 398 -19.47 11.68 16.36
C ILE A 398 -18.94 12.13 17.74
N SER A 399 -18.25 11.26 18.47
CA SER A 399 -17.62 11.64 19.74
C SER A 399 -16.49 12.66 19.57
N LEU A 400 -15.74 12.64 18.46
CA LEU A 400 -14.73 13.67 18.16
C LEU A 400 -15.40 14.97 17.75
N LEU A 401 -16.43 14.90 16.89
CA LEU A 401 -17.20 16.08 16.48
C LEU A 401 -17.83 16.79 17.68
N ASP A 402 -18.32 16.05 18.69
CA ASP A 402 -18.93 16.64 19.89
C ASP A 402 -17.97 17.53 20.68
N ARG A 403 -16.68 17.20 20.70
CA ARG A 403 -15.67 17.96 21.44
C ARG A 403 -15.46 19.37 20.86
N ASN A 404 -15.54 19.47 19.53
CA ASN A 404 -15.24 20.71 18.79
C ASN A 404 -16.50 21.39 18.23
N ALA A 405 -17.68 20.79 18.42
CA ALA A 405 -18.94 21.35 18.00
C ALA A 405 -19.35 22.55 18.86
N LEU A 406 -19.93 23.56 18.21
CA LEU A 406 -20.65 24.60 18.93
C LEU A 406 -21.91 24.02 19.57
N ALA A 407 -22.33 24.62 20.68
CA ALA A 407 -23.62 24.29 21.28
C ALA A 407 -24.75 24.44 20.25
N GLU A 408 -25.74 23.54 20.32
CA GLU A 408 -26.89 23.45 19.40
C GLU A 408 -26.59 22.85 18.02
N SER A 409 -25.37 22.37 17.78
CA SER A 409 -25.07 21.58 16.59
C SER A 409 -25.83 20.24 16.59
N VAL A 410 -26.25 19.80 15.40
CA VAL A 410 -27.11 18.62 15.23
C VAL A 410 -26.46 17.62 14.28
N VAL A 411 -26.50 16.36 14.65
CA VAL A 411 -26.14 15.22 13.78
C VAL A 411 -27.38 14.36 13.57
N ASP A 412 -27.84 14.21 12.33
CA ASP A 412 -28.89 13.26 11.98
C ASP A 412 -28.24 11.99 11.40
N ILE A 413 -28.55 10.81 11.96
CA ILE A 413 -28.07 9.52 11.46
C ILE A 413 -29.13 8.89 10.55
N ALA A 414 -28.78 8.70 9.29
CA ALA A 414 -29.59 8.12 8.24
C ALA A 414 -29.12 6.70 7.90
N ALA A 415 -29.78 5.71 8.49
CA ALA A 415 -29.43 4.29 8.30
C ALA A 415 -30.69 3.40 8.22
N PRO A 416 -30.59 2.16 7.67
CA PRO A 416 -31.73 1.26 7.54
C PRO A 416 -32.36 0.90 8.90
N GLN A 417 -31.52 0.84 9.94
CA GLN A 417 -31.86 0.53 11.32
C GLN A 417 -31.24 1.56 12.26
N PRO A 418 -31.85 1.83 13.43
CA PRO A 418 -31.27 2.73 14.42
C PRO A 418 -30.03 2.10 15.06
N PRO A 419 -28.96 2.89 15.32
CA PRO A 419 -27.80 2.39 16.02
C PRO A 419 -28.14 2.08 17.49
N GLU A 420 -27.83 0.87 17.97
CA GLU A 420 -28.10 0.46 19.35
C GLU A 420 -27.00 0.97 20.30
N ASN A 421 -27.35 1.74 21.33
CA ASN A 421 -26.45 2.18 22.42
C ASN A 421 -25.06 2.67 21.97
N ALA A 422 -24.99 3.38 20.85
CA ALA A 422 -23.73 3.69 20.19
C ALA A 422 -22.91 4.81 20.85
N PHE A 423 -23.53 5.65 21.67
CA PHE A 423 -22.90 6.88 22.19
C PHE A 423 -22.98 6.97 23.71
N GLY A 424 -21.93 7.55 24.31
CA GLY A 424 -21.97 8.05 25.69
C GLY A 424 -22.75 9.38 25.79
N GLU A 425 -22.62 10.07 26.93
CA GLU A 425 -23.17 11.42 27.07
C GLU A 425 -22.39 12.41 26.20
N LEU A 426 -23.09 13.06 25.26
CA LEU A 426 -22.58 14.13 24.41
C LEU A 426 -22.86 15.50 25.05
N LYS A 427 -21.96 16.46 24.89
CA LYS A 427 -22.02 17.77 25.56
C LYS A 427 -22.60 18.88 24.68
N ASN A 428 -22.21 18.90 23.40
CA ASN A 428 -22.49 20.00 22.49
C ASN A 428 -23.45 19.58 21.36
N LEU A 429 -23.41 18.31 20.96
CA LEU A 429 -24.20 17.75 19.87
C LEU A 429 -25.51 17.11 20.32
N THR A 430 -26.54 17.34 19.52
CA THR A 430 -27.78 16.55 19.57
C THR A 430 -27.79 15.54 18.43
N VAL A 431 -27.98 14.26 18.74
CA VAL A 431 -28.03 13.17 17.75
C VAL A 431 -29.48 12.75 17.48
N GLY A 432 -29.90 12.85 16.23
CA GLY A 432 -31.17 12.37 15.69
C GLY A 432 -31.00 11.09 14.89
N TYR A 433 -32.11 10.37 14.67
CA TYR A 433 -32.16 9.21 13.79
C TYR A 433 -33.26 9.37 12.74
N LYS A 434 -32.93 9.01 11.50
CA LYS A 434 -33.84 8.96 10.36
C LYS A 434 -33.65 7.63 9.64
N ARG A 435 -34.74 6.93 9.36
CA ARG A 435 -34.65 5.69 8.58
C ARG A 435 -34.32 6.02 7.13
N CYS A 436 -33.25 5.43 6.60
CA CYS A 436 -32.84 5.64 5.22
C CYS A 436 -32.23 4.38 4.61
N GLU A 437 -32.48 4.14 3.32
CA GLU A 437 -31.74 3.20 2.48
C GLU A 437 -30.70 4.00 1.66
N PRO A 438 -29.39 3.99 2.01
CA PRO A 438 -28.36 4.86 1.42
C PRO A 438 -28.31 4.85 -0.12
N ALA A 439 -28.37 3.66 -0.74
CA ALA A 439 -28.31 3.51 -2.19
C ALA A 439 -29.67 3.75 -2.89
N SER A 440 -30.65 4.34 -2.21
CA SER A 440 -31.97 4.65 -2.76
C SER A 440 -32.17 6.15 -2.86
N ARG A 441 -32.15 6.70 -4.08
CA ARG A 441 -32.41 8.12 -4.33
C ARG A 441 -33.68 8.64 -3.65
N ARG A 442 -34.78 7.90 -3.79
CA ARG A 442 -36.07 8.28 -3.17
C ARG A 442 -35.96 8.38 -1.65
N SER A 443 -35.16 7.51 -1.02
CA SER A 443 -34.94 7.57 0.42
C SER A 443 -34.10 8.80 0.81
N LEU A 444 -33.03 9.08 0.07
CA LEU A 444 -32.17 10.24 0.32
C LEU A 444 -32.93 11.56 0.18
N GLU A 445 -33.79 11.69 -0.84
CA GLU A 445 -34.61 12.90 -1.04
C GLU A 445 -35.55 13.19 0.15
N THR A 446 -36.01 12.15 0.87
CA THR A 446 -36.87 12.36 2.06
C THR A 446 -36.13 12.92 3.27
N LEU A 447 -34.80 12.89 3.27
CA LEU A 447 -33.98 13.44 4.36
C LEU A 447 -33.84 14.96 4.29
N ASP A 448 -34.21 15.55 3.15
CA ASP A 448 -33.96 16.95 2.79
C ASP A 448 -32.47 17.31 2.87
N PRO A 449 -31.61 16.74 1.99
CA PRO A 449 -30.16 16.93 2.04
C PRO A 449 -29.70 18.40 1.98
N GLY A 450 -30.48 19.28 1.32
CA GLY A 450 -30.19 20.72 1.26
C GLY A 450 -30.32 21.46 2.60
N SER A 451 -30.88 20.82 3.62
CA SER A 451 -31.00 21.40 4.96
C SER A 451 -29.78 21.13 5.86
N TYR A 452 -28.75 20.46 5.33
CA TYR A 452 -27.49 20.17 6.01
C TYR A 452 -26.36 20.91 5.32
N SER A 453 -25.42 21.43 6.09
CA SER A 453 -24.19 22.02 5.55
C SER A 453 -23.18 20.95 5.17
N ARG A 454 -23.28 19.76 5.81
CA ARG A 454 -22.32 18.66 5.67
C ARG A 454 -23.00 17.31 5.67
N ILE A 455 -22.52 16.41 4.83
CA ILE A 455 -22.95 15.02 4.77
C ILE A 455 -21.74 14.10 4.90
N VAL A 456 -21.80 13.13 5.80
CA VAL A 456 -20.80 12.08 5.95
C VAL A 456 -21.41 10.78 5.44
N VAL A 457 -20.79 10.14 4.46
CA VAL A 457 -21.21 8.85 3.90
C VAL A 457 -20.25 7.77 4.39
N LEU A 458 -20.77 6.82 5.14
CA LEU A 458 -20.00 5.71 5.68
C LEU A 458 -20.40 4.40 5.00
N ALA A 459 -19.45 3.48 4.87
CA ALA A 459 -19.74 2.11 4.49
C ALA A 459 -20.69 1.48 5.53
N ASP A 460 -21.68 0.72 5.07
CA ASP A 460 -22.69 0.10 5.92
C ASP A 460 -22.26 -1.31 6.34
N ASP A 461 -22.06 -1.54 7.64
CA ASP A 461 -21.62 -2.83 8.21
C ASP A 461 -22.65 -3.97 7.99
N GLY A 462 -23.92 -3.62 7.69
CA GLY A 462 -24.95 -4.58 7.36
C GLY A 462 -24.85 -5.16 5.93
N ALA A 463 -23.91 -4.68 5.12
CA ALA A 463 -23.73 -5.08 3.73
C ALA A 463 -22.74 -6.24 3.56
N ASP A 464 -22.73 -6.82 2.36
CA ASP A 464 -21.63 -7.68 1.90
C ASP A 464 -20.34 -6.86 1.89
N PRO A 465 -19.29 -7.24 2.65
CA PRO A 465 -18.02 -6.49 2.70
C PRO A 465 -17.41 -6.27 1.32
N ASP A 466 -17.60 -7.22 0.40
CA ASP A 466 -17.08 -7.16 -0.96
C ASP A 466 -17.80 -6.11 -1.83
N ARG A 467 -18.95 -5.59 -1.38
CA ARG A 467 -19.79 -4.61 -2.11
C ARG A 467 -20.13 -3.36 -1.30
N ALA A 468 -19.48 -3.16 -0.16
CA ALA A 468 -19.71 -2.00 0.68
C ALA A 468 -19.38 -0.71 -0.08
N ASP A 469 -18.21 -0.65 -0.70
CA ASP A 469 -17.76 0.51 -1.47
C ASP A 469 -18.63 0.78 -2.71
N ASP A 470 -19.11 -0.25 -3.42
CA ASP A 470 -20.05 -0.09 -4.54
C ASP A 470 -21.30 0.69 -4.10
N ARG A 471 -21.85 0.36 -2.91
CA ARG A 471 -23.04 1.02 -2.37
C ARG A 471 -22.74 2.44 -1.91
N THR A 472 -21.59 2.65 -1.29
CA THR A 472 -21.11 3.99 -0.92
C THR A 472 -20.99 4.87 -2.17
N LEU A 473 -20.39 4.36 -3.24
CA LEU A 473 -20.24 5.08 -4.52
C LEU A 473 -21.59 5.45 -5.13
N VAL A 474 -22.55 4.52 -5.16
CA VAL A 474 -23.92 4.82 -5.65
C VAL A 474 -24.62 5.86 -4.78
N THR A 475 -24.45 5.79 -3.45
CA THR A 475 -25.00 6.78 -2.50
C THR A 475 -24.42 8.17 -2.77
N LEU A 476 -23.10 8.26 -2.94
CA LEU A 476 -22.40 9.50 -3.29
C LEU A 476 -22.93 10.10 -4.59
N LEU A 477 -23.05 9.29 -5.65
CA LEU A 477 -23.57 9.75 -6.94
C LEU A 477 -25.03 10.27 -6.84
N HIS A 478 -25.87 9.64 -6.01
CA HIS A 478 -27.22 10.13 -5.78
C HIS A 478 -27.26 11.47 -5.05
N LEU A 479 -26.47 11.62 -3.99
CA LEU A 479 -26.35 12.88 -3.27
C LEU A 479 -25.84 13.99 -4.19
N ARG A 480 -24.82 13.70 -5.01
CA ARG A 480 -24.30 14.68 -5.98
C ARG A 480 -25.33 15.12 -7.01
N ASP A 481 -26.13 14.21 -7.56
CA ASP A 481 -27.20 14.62 -8.49
C ASP A 481 -28.28 15.46 -7.79
N ILE A 482 -28.59 15.17 -6.52
CA ILE A 482 -29.52 15.98 -5.72
C ILE A 482 -28.95 17.38 -5.47
N GLU A 483 -27.68 17.50 -5.07
CA GLU A 483 -26.98 18.76 -4.85
C GLU A 483 -27.00 19.64 -6.13
N ILE A 484 -26.69 19.06 -7.29
CA ILE A 484 -26.71 19.77 -8.58
C ILE A 484 -28.10 20.35 -8.86
N GLN A 485 -29.17 19.63 -8.52
CA GLN A 485 -30.55 20.08 -8.70
C GLN A 485 -30.95 21.18 -7.72
N LEU A 486 -30.46 21.13 -6.48
CA LEU A 486 -30.73 22.13 -5.45
C LEU A 486 -30.01 23.45 -5.74
N GLY A 487 -28.86 23.39 -6.41
CA GLY A 487 -28.04 24.57 -6.69
C GLY A 487 -27.34 25.15 -5.46
N ASP A 488 -27.42 24.46 -4.33
CA ASP A 488 -26.75 24.78 -3.07
C ASP A 488 -25.77 23.65 -2.71
N PRO A 489 -24.45 23.92 -2.68
CA PRO A 489 -23.46 22.89 -2.43
C PRO A 489 -23.30 22.61 -0.93
N TYR A 490 -23.68 21.41 -0.51
CA TYR A 490 -23.21 20.85 0.77
C TYR A 490 -21.90 20.06 0.55
N SER A 491 -21.03 20.07 1.56
CA SER A 491 -19.81 19.25 1.54
C SER A 491 -20.16 17.79 1.82
N ILE A 492 -19.49 16.87 1.10
CA ILE A 492 -19.62 15.43 1.35
C ILE A 492 -18.26 14.87 1.72
N VAL A 493 -18.21 14.20 2.87
CA VAL A 493 -17.10 13.35 3.28
C VAL A 493 -17.53 11.91 3.12
N THR A 494 -16.75 11.10 2.41
CA THR A 494 -17.03 9.69 2.21
C THR A 494 -15.85 8.83 2.66
N GLU A 495 -16.16 7.72 3.30
CA GLU A 495 -15.20 6.66 3.59
C GLU A 495 -15.23 5.63 2.47
N MET A 496 -14.07 5.27 1.90
CA MET A 496 -13.96 4.21 0.88
C MET A 496 -12.75 3.33 1.16
N ASN A 497 -12.92 2.02 1.22
CA ASN A 497 -11.83 1.13 1.59
C ASN A 497 -10.87 0.83 0.42
N ASP A 498 -11.40 0.75 -0.81
CA ASP A 498 -10.68 0.43 -2.04
C ASP A 498 -10.29 1.68 -2.84
N ASP A 499 -8.99 1.81 -3.15
CA ASP A 499 -8.43 2.92 -3.93
C ASP A 499 -8.89 2.91 -5.40
N SER A 500 -9.22 1.74 -5.96
CA SER A 500 -9.73 1.64 -7.33
C SER A 500 -11.11 2.28 -7.49
N ASN A 501 -11.95 2.19 -6.46
CA ASN A 501 -13.26 2.86 -6.43
C ASN A 501 -13.11 4.37 -6.19
N ARG A 502 -12.07 4.79 -5.46
CA ARG A 502 -11.72 6.21 -5.29
C ARG A 502 -11.38 6.87 -6.63
N GLU A 503 -10.61 6.25 -7.51
CA GLU A 503 -10.28 6.80 -8.83
C GLU A 503 -11.54 7.03 -9.70
N VAL A 504 -12.52 6.14 -9.59
CA VAL A 504 -13.82 6.30 -10.28
C VAL A 504 -14.64 7.44 -9.66
N ALA A 505 -14.56 7.60 -8.34
CA ALA A 505 -15.23 8.68 -7.62
C ALA A 505 -14.60 10.07 -7.86
N GLN A 506 -13.30 10.17 -8.19
CA GLN A 506 -12.60 11.45 -8.46
C GLN A 506 -13.16 12.27 -9.65
N VAL A 507 -14.14 11.74 -10.37
CA VAL A 507 -14.94 12.50 -11.35
C VAL A 507 -15.96 13.42 -10.65
N THR A 508 -16.14 13.31 -9.33
CA THR A 508 -16.94 14.22 -8.50
C THR A 508 -16.09 15.40 -7.97
N ARG A 509 -16.75 16.48 -7.55
CA ARG A 509 -16.17 17.82 -7.33
C ARG A 509 -14.98 17.83 -6.33
N ALA A 510 -14.18 18.90 -6.39
CA ALA A 510 -13.00 19.09 -5.54
C ALA A 510 -13.29 19.17 -4.02
N ASP A 511 -14.56 19.39 -3.63
CA ASP A 511 -14.99 19.49 -2.23
C ASP A 511 -15.34 18.14 -1.58
N ASP A 512 -15.17 17.03 -2.30
CA ASP A 512 -15.40 15.67 -1.81
C ASP A 512 -14.15 15.15 -1.10
N PHE A 513 -14.27 14.76 0.17
CA PHE A 513 -13.19 14.06 0.85
C PHE A 513 -13.41 12.55 0.82
N ILE A 514 -12.42 11.81 0.32
CA ILE A 514 -12.43 10.34 0.32
C ILE A 514 -11.31 9.84 1.24
N VAL A 515 -11.67 9.29 2.41
CA VAL A 515 -10.71 8.55 3.26
C VAL A 515 -10.47 7.19 2.62
N SER A 516 -9.23 6.90 2.23
CA SER A 516 -8.87 5.59 1.67
C SER A 516 -7.66 4.95 2.34
N ALA A 517 -7.55 3.63 2.17
CA ALA A 517 -6.40 2.83 2.59
C ALA A 517 -5.06 3.30 1.98
N ARG A 518 -5.10 4.19 0.98
CA ARG A 518 -3.93 4.83 0.39
C ARG A 518 -3.20 5.70 1.40
N LEU A 519 -3.88 6.52 2.21
CA LEU A 519 -3.22 7.39 3.20
C LEU A 519 -2.41 6.57 4.21
N ILE A 520 -2.97 5.44 4.67
CA ILE A 520 -2.26 4.50 5.54
C ILE A 520 -1.02 3.92 4.84
N SER A 521 -1.13 3.62 3.54
CA SER A 521 -0.02 3.11 2.74
C SER A 521 1.10 4.14 2.56
N LEU A 522 0.75 5.41 2.32
CA LEU A 522 1.71 6.52 2.26
C LEU A 522 2.43 6.68 3.61
N LEU A 523 1.68 6.74 4.71
CA LEU A 523 2.22 6.86 6.07
C LEU A 523 3.14 5.68 6.42
N MET A 524 2.74 4.44 6.12
CA MET A 524 3.59 3.26 6.31
C MET A 524 4.90 3.39 5.54
N THR A 525 4.85 3.92 4.32
CA THR A 525 6.03 4.09 3.48
C THR A 525 6.95 5.17 4.03
N GLN A 526 6.41 6.33 4.43
CA GLN A 526 7.14 7.41 5.10
C GLN A 526 7.88 6.90 6.34
N LEU A 527 7.19 6.21 7.25
CA LEU A 527 7.79 5.65 8.46
C LEU A 527 8.81 4.54 8.17
N SER A 528 8.71 3.87 7.03
CA SER A 528 9.68 2.84 6.63
C SER A 528 11.01 3.43 6.15
N GLU A 529 11.01 4.67 5.65
CA GLU A 529 12.22 5.38 5.23
C GLU A 529 12.79 6.25 6.37
N ASN A 530 11.92 6.88 7.17
CA ASN A 530 12.34 7.70 8.30
C ASN A 530 11.45 7.46 9.55
N PRO A 531 11.87 6.58 10.48
CA PRO A 531 11.09 6.27 11.67
C PRO A 531 10.96 7.46 12.65
N HIS A 532 11.83 8.47 12.54
CA HIS A 532 11.77 9.66 13.41
C HIS A 532 10.56 10.55 13.09
N LEU A 533 9.94 10.40 11.92
CA LEU A 533 8.71 11.13 11.56
C LEU A 533 7.47 10.59 12.29
N GLN A 534 7.57 9.48 13.04
CA GLN A 534 6.43 8.95 13.80
C GLN A 534 5.82 9.99 14.73
N ALA A 535 6.64 10.68 15.52
CA ALA A 535 6.15 11.68 16.46
C ALA A 535 5.51 12.88 15.74
N VAL A 536 6.06 13.26 14.58
CA VAL A 536 5.51 14.33 13.74
C VAL A 536 4.12 13.97 13.22
N PHE A 537 3.94 12.79 12.63
CA PHE A 537 2.63 12.38 12.12
C PHE A 537 1.64 12.07 13.24
N ALA A 538 2.11 11.59 14.40
CA ALA A 538 1.25 11.38 15.56
C ALA A 538 0.64 12.70 16.04
N ASP A 539 1.44 13.77 16.12
CA ASP A 539 0.97 15.12 16.50
C ASP A 539 0.09 15.74 15.39
N LEU A 540 0.49 15.63 14.12
CA LEU A 540 -0.25 16.20 12.97
C LEU A 540 -1.68 15.63 12.83
N PHE A 541 -1.85 14.35 13.17
CA PHE A 541 -3.15 13.69 13.13
C PHE A 541 -3.80 13.66 14.52
N ASP A 542 -3.33 14.42 15.51
CA ASP A 542 -3.96 14.49 16.83
C ASP A 542 -5.10 15.50 16.90
N PRO A 543 -6.37 15.07 17.10
CA PRO A 543 -7.48 16.00 17.16
C PRO A 543 -7.54 16.80 18.47
N GLU A 544 -6.68 16.48 19.43
CA GLU A 544 -6.47 17.26 20.66
C GLU A 544 -5.25 18.19 20.56
N GLY A 545 -4.43 18.06 19.50
CA GLY A 545 -3.21 18.80 19.28
C GLY A 545 -3.32 19.80 18.13
N CYS A 546 -2.23 19.98 17.39
CA CYS A 546 -2.21 20.87 16.24
C CYS A 546 -2.75 20.18 14.98
N GLU A 547 -3.79 20.76 14.39
CA GLU A 547 -4.37 20.28 13.14
C GLU A 547 -3.96 21.16 11.95
N ILE A 548 -4.14 20.62 10.75
CA ILE A 548 -4.09 21.42 9.53
C ILE A 548 -5.45 22.12 9.38
N HIS A 549 -5.41 23.45 9.24
CA HIS A 549 -6.57 24.29 9.00
C HIS A 549 -6.52 25.01 7.65
N LEU A 550 -7.57 24.86 6.85
CA LEU A 550 -7.88 25.71 5.70
C LEU A 550 -8.80 26.85 6.17
N LYS A 551 -8.20 27.98 6.55
CA LYS A 551 -8.94 29.16 7.04
C LYS A 551 -9.10 30.18 5.89
N PRO A 552 -10.23 30.90 5.79
CA PRO A 552 -10.45 31.89 4.72
C PRO A 552 -9.29 32.86 4.57
N ALA A 553 -8.84 33.13 3.35
CA ALA A 553 -7.72 34.05 3.13
C ALA A 553 -8.04 35.48 3.61
N ALA A 554 -9.31 35.87 3.52
CA ALA A 554 -9.84 37.14 4.03
C ALA A 554 -9.65 37.32 5.54
N ASP A 555 -9.44 36.24 6.28
CA ASP A 555 -9.13 36.34 7.70
C ASP A 555 -7.72 36.88 7.92
N TYR A 556 -6.76 36.66 7.01
CA TYR A 556 -5.36 37.03 7.21
C TYR A 556 -4.96 38.30 6.46
N ILE A 557 -5.43 38.43 5.23
CA ILE A 557 -4.98 39.46 4.29
C ILE A 557 -6.17 40.08 3.54
N THR A 558 -5.95 41.28 3.01
CA THR A 558 -6.94 41.98 2.17
C THR A 558 -7.04 41.28 0.81
N THR A 559 -8.22 40.77 0.46
CA THR A 559 -8.47 40.07 -0.81
C THR A 559 -8.39 41.00 -2.01
N ASP A 560 -8.27 40.41 -3.19
CA ASP A 560 -8.24 41.05 -4.51
C ASP A 560 -7.05 42.01 -4.72
N THR A 561 -6.03 41.91 -3.85
CA THR A 561 -4.77 42.63 -3.97
C THR A 561 -3.58 41.65 -3.94
N PRO A 562 -2.54 41.86 -4.77
CA PRO A 562 -1.35 41.01 -4.72
C PRO A 562 -0.58 41.21 -3.41
N VAL A 563 -0.32 40.13 -2.68
CA VAL A 563 0.49 40.13 -1.46
C VAL A 563 1.61 39.11 -1.57
N THR A 564 2.74 39.37 -0.91
CA THR A 564 3.82 38.37 -0.81
C THR A 564 3.41 37.26 0.15
N TYR A 565 3.88 36.03 -0.09
CA TYR A 565 3.64 34.96 0.87
C TYR A 565 4.29 35.25 2.24
N ALA A 566 5.42 35.96 2.29
CA ALA A 566 5.99 36.47 3.54
C ALA A 566 5.01 37.34 4.35
N THR A 567 4.12 38.09 3.68
CA THR A 567 3.07 38.86 4.36
C THR A 567 2.01 37.96 4.98
N VAL A 568 1.66 36.85 4.31
CA VAL A 568 0.79 35.80 4.86
C VAL A 568 1.45 35.12 6.06
N ILE A 569 2.76 34.85 5.99
CA ILE A 569 3.55 34.32 7.11
C ILE A 569 3.44 35.21 8.34
N GLU A 570 3.69 36.51 8.19
CA GLU A 570 3.58 37.46 9.30
C GLU A 570 2.13 37.58 9.82
N ALA A 571 1.13 37.52 8.95
CA ALA A 571 -0.28 37.59 9.36
C ALA A 571 -0.67 36.40 10.26
N ALA A 572 -0.29 35.18 9.89
CA ALA A 572 -0.55 33.98 10.69
C ALA A 572 0.30 33.95 11.98
N ARG A 573 1.57 34.38 11.90
CA ARG A 573 2.46 34.49 13.08
C ARG A 573 1.85 35.38 14.16
N ARG A 574 1.20 36.50 13.80
CA ARG A 574 0.50 37.40 14.74
C ARG A 574 -0.68 36.74 15.45
N ARG A 575 -1.19 35.64 14.91
CA ARG A 575 -2.28 34.84 15.47
C ARG A 575 -1.80 33.62 16.25
N GLY A 576 -0.49 33.36 16.26
CA GLY A 576 0.07 32.15 16.85
C GLY A 576 -0.11 30.91 15.97
N GLU A 577 -0.29 31.10 14.67
CA GLU A 577 -0.53 30.03 13.69
C GLU A 577 0.66 29.90 12.74
N THR A 578 0.97 28.67 12.31
CA THR A 578 2.07 28.40 11.38
C THR A 578 1.55 28.16 9.97
N PRO A 579 1.75 29.07 9.00
CA PRO A 579 1.28 28.86 7.64
C PRO A 579 2.21 27.95 6.85
N ILE A 580 1.60 27.02 6.11
CA ILE A 580 2.30 25.99 5.33
C ILE A 580 1.98 26.05 3.84
N GLY A 581 0.90 26.72 3.47
CA GLY A 581 0.52 26.89 2.07
C GLY A 581 -0.74 27.72 1.89
N TYR A 582 -1.35 27.59 0.73
CA TYR A 582 -2.66 28.15 0.43
C TYR A 582 -3.43 27.28 -0.59
N ARG A 583 -4.74 27.49 -0.65
CA ARG A 583 -5.65 26.90 -1.63
C ARG A 583 -6.30 28.01 -2.44
N ILE A 584 -6.23 27.91 -3.77
CA ILE A 584 -6.98 28.75 -4.71
C ILE A 584 -8.21 27.98 -5.16
N ALA A 585 -9.39 28.49 -4.83
CA ALA A 585 -10.66 27.89 -5.20
C ALA A 585 -10.94 28.12 -6.70
N HIS A 586 -11.51 27.12 -7.38
CA HIS A 586 -11.88 27.22 -8.81
C HIS A 586 -10.73 27.66 -9.73
N ALA A 587 -9.51 27.15 -9.52
CA ALA A 587 -8.40 27.40 -10.44
C ALA A 587 -8.76 26.87 -11.85
N ASP A 588 -8.28 27.52 -12.92
CA ASP A 588 -8.48 27.20 -14.36
C ASP A 588 -7.93 25.81 -14.80
N THR A 589 -7.99 24.80 -13.94
CA THR A 589 -7.58 23.42 -14.22
C THR A 589 -8.81 22.52 -14.41
N GLU A 590 -8.69 21.48 -15.24
CA GLU A 590 -9.73 20.46 -15.44
C GLU A 590 -10.10 19.68 -14.14
N SER A 591 -9.39 19.94 -13.02
CA SER A 591 -9.48 19.21 -11.75
C SER A 591 -9.99 20.03 -10.55
N GLY A 592 -10.34 21.32 -10.73
CA GLY A 592 -10.85 22.17 -9.65
C GLY A 592 -9.78 22.91 -8.83
N ASP A 593 -9.96 22.95 -7.50
CA ASP A 593 -9.12 23.69 -6.53
C ASP A 593 -7.63 23.37 -6.62
N ARG A 594 -6.77 24.38 -6.48
CA ARG A 594 -5.31 24.20 -6.46
C ARG A 594 -4.74 24.45 -5.07
N VAL A 595 -4.23 23.38 -4.44
CA VAL A 595 -3.43 23.45 -3.22
C VAL A 595 -1.97 23.70 -3.58
N VAL A 596 -1.32 24.63 -2.87
CA VAL A 596 0.11 24.93 -3.00
C VAL A 596 0.74 24.94 -1.62
N LEU A 597 1.63 23.98 -1.36
CA LEU A 597 2.40 23.88 -0.13
C LEU A 597 3.82 24.45 -0.31
N ASN A 598 4.38 24.98 0.77
CA ASN A 598 5.71 25.63 0.82
C ASN A 598 5.96 26.59 -0.37
N PRO A 599 5.07 27.56 -0.63
CA PRO A 599 5.31 28.52 -1.68
C PRO A 599 6.56 29.37 -1.38
N PRO A 600 7.30 29.80 -2.41
CA PRO A 600 8.39 30.76 -2.25
C PRO A 600 7.92 32.05 -1.57
N LYS A 601 8.72 32.56 -0.63
CA LYS A 601 8.28 33.64 0.29
C LYS A 601 8.05 34.96 -0.44
N ALA A 602 8.77 35.14 -1.56
CA ALA A 602 8.68 36.30 -2.44
C ALA A 602 7.56 36.22 -3.48
N ASP A 603 6.87 35.07 -3.61
CA ASP A 603 5.81 34.93 -4.60
C ASP A 603 4.65 35.86 -4.27
N LEU A 604 4.15 36.53 -5.31
CA LEU A 604 2.97 37.38 -5.23
C LEU A 604 1.73 36.54 -5.53
N VAL A 605 0.80 36.54 -4.58
CA VAL A 605 -0.46 35.82 -4.67
C VAL A 605 -1.61 36.81 -4.51
N THR A 606 -2.61 36.70 -5.38
CA THR A 606 -3.85 37.47 -5.28
C THR A 606 -4.95 36.52 -4.84
N PHE A 607 -5.42 36.69 -3.61
CA PHE A 607 -6.47 35.86 -3.02
C PHE A 607 -7.86 36.45 -3.26
N THR A 608 -8.83 35.62 -3.56
CA THR A 608 -10.25 35.92 -3.60
C THR A 608 -10.94 35.54 -2.29
N GLY A 609 -12.20 35.93 -2.10
CA GLY A 609 -12.98 35.54 -0.91
C GLY A 609 -13.28 34.03 -0.79
N ALA A 610 -13.04 33.25 -1.84
CA ALA A 610 -13.21 31.80 -1.83
C ALA A 610 -11.92 31.04 -1.47
N ASP A 611 -10.77 31.74 -1.47
CA ASP A 611 -9.47 31.13 -1.24
C ASP A 611 -9.19 30.93 0.25
N SER A 612 -8.23 30.06 0.55
CA SER A 612 -7.90 29.71 1.94
C SER A 612 -6.39 29.72 2.17
N VAL A 613 -5.96 30.18 3.35
CA VAL A 613 -4.60 29.98 3.84
C VAL A 613 -4.58 28.65 4.59
N ILE A 614 -3.56 27.83 4.32
CA ILE A 614 -3.36 26.55 4.97
C ILE A 614 -2.38 26.78 6.13
N VAL A 615 -2.82 26.55 7.36
CA VAL A 615 -2.04 26.72 8.57
C VAL A 615 -2.03 25.45 9.41
N VAL A 616 -0.98 25.26 10.21
CA VAL A 616 -0.96 24.35 11.35
C VAL A 616 -1.27 25.19 12.58
N ALA A 617 -2.33 24.83 13.31
CA ALA A 617 -2.80 25.58 14.45
C ALA A 617 -3.54 24.68 15.45
N GLU A 618 -3.67 25.18 16.69
CA GLU A 618 -4.70 24.69 17.62
C GLU A 618 -6.05 25.36 17.29
N ASP A 619 -7.13 24.75 17.78
CA ASP A 619 -8.52 25.13 17.48
C ASP A 619 -9.00 26.48 18.05
#